data_AF-A0A7W7NV95-F1
#
_entry.id   AF-A0A7W7NV95-F1
#
_cell.length_a   1.000
_cell.length_b   1.000
_cell.length_c   1.000
_cell.angle_alpha   90.00
_cell.angle_beta   90.00
_cell.angle_gamma   90.00
#
_symmetry.space_group_name_H-M   'P 1'
#
loop_
_entity.id
_entity.type
_entity.pdbx_description
1 polymer ?
#
loop_
_entity_poly.entity_id
_entity_poly.type
_entity_poly.pdbx_seq_one_letter_code
_entity_poly.pdbx_strand_id
1 'polypeptide(L)'
;MAATGIDDARAGLLSLLVQREAGATICPSEVARLITAEGAATHWREAMPLVHAAVDGLIADGLVRLSWKGQDMPTRSGPYRIRVAQMASDGLQVGSRSIHSRPSRASSETGEKRSRPEPG
;
A
#
# COMPACT_ATOMS: atom_id res chain seq x y z
N MET A 1 4.06 -31.03 -5.38
CA MET A 1 2.93 -30.26 -4.81
C MET A 1 3.36 -29.05 -3.97
N ALA A 2 4.65 -28.77 -3.70
CA ALA A 2 5.06 -27.58 -2.93
C ALA A 2 5.18 -26.28 -3.76
N ALA A 3 5.51 -26.38 -5.06
CA ALA A 3 5.64 -25.22 -5.94
C ALA A 3 4.31 -24.47 -6.11
N THR A 4 3.18 -25.19 -6.16
CA THR A 4 1.83 -24.62 -6.23
C THR A 4 1.53 -23.74 -5.02
N GLY A 5 1.79 -24.22 -3.80
CA GLY A 5 1.52 -23.43 -2.60
C GLY A 5 2.39 -22.16 -2.44
N ILE A 6 3.58 -22.12 -3.04
CA ILE A 6 4.41 -20.90 -3.09
C ILE A 6 3.84 -19.92 -4.13
N ASP A 7 3.37 -20.42 -5.28
CA ASP A 7 2.73 -19.60 -6.31
C ASP A 7 1.38 -19.02 -5.82
N ASP A 8 0.57 -19.82 -5.12
CA ASP A 8 -0.65 -19.35 -4.45
C ASP A 8 -0.34 -18.25 -3.43
N ALA A 9 0.72 -18.43 -2.62
CA ALA A 9 1.17 -17.41 -1.67
C ALA A 9 1.62 -16.13 -2.38
N ARG A 10 2.29 -16.24 -3.53
CA ARG A 10 2.70 -15.11 -4.36
C ARG A 10 1.49 -14.37 -4.92
N ALA A 11 0.53 -15.09 -5.49
CA ALA A 11 -0.70 -14.54 -6.06
C ALA A 11 -1.57 -13.85 -5.00
N GLY A 12 -1.71 -14.48 -3.82
CA GLY A 12 -2.40 -13.91 -2.67
C GLY A 12 -1.71 -12.64 -2.15
N LEU A 13 -0.37 -12.63 -2.13
CA LEU A 13 0.40 -11.44 -1.75
C LEU A 13 0.10 -10.27 -2.69
N LEU A 14 0.21 -10.50 -4.01
CA LEU A 14 -0.01 -9.47 -5.03
C LEU A 14 -1.46 -8.99 -5.02
N SER A 15 -2.43 -9.89 -4.86
CA SER A 15 -3.85 -9.55 -4.77
C SER A 15 -4.16 -8.66 -3.56
N LEU A 16 -3.56 -8.93 -2.40
CA LEU A 16 -3.71 -8.09 -1.22
C LEU A 16 -3.03 -6.72 -1.41
N LEU A 17 -1.87 -6.68 -2.06
CA LEU A 17 -1.17 -5.43 -2.34
C LEU A 17 -1.93 -4.56 -3.35
N VAL A 18 -2.57 -5.15 -4.37
CA VAL A 18 -3.38 -4.44 -5.36
C VAL A 18 -4.68 -3.89 -4.76
N GLN A 19 -5.29 -4.62 -3.83
CA GLN A 19 -6.52 -4.18 -3.16
C GLN A 19 -6.29 -3.03 -2.17
N ARG A 20 -5.05 -2.81 -1.72
CA ARG A 20 -4.74 -1.76 -0.74
C ARG A 20 -4.13 -0.52 -1.42
N GLU A 21 -4.24 0.63 -0.73
CA GLU A 21 -3.71 1.90 -1.26
C GLU A 21 -2.20 1.83 -1.55
N ALA A 22 -1.74 2.67 -2.48
CA ALA A 22 -0.33 2.76 -2.83
C ALA A 22 0.52 3.15 -1.60
N GLY A 23 1.23 2.18 -1.03
CA GLY A 23 2.04 2.37 0.19
C GLY A 23 1.50 1.64 1.42
N ALA A 24 0.36 0.97 1.31
CA ALA A 24 -0.13 0.09 2.35
C ALA A 24 0.86 -1.03 2.66
N THR A 25 0.85 -1.44 3.93
CA THR A 25 1.61 -2.60 4.40
C THR A 25 0.69 -3.76 4.69
N ILE A 26 1.17 -4.97 4.43
CA ILE A 26 0.49 -6.22 4.75
C ILE A 26 1.33 -7.06 5.71
N CYS A 27 0.64 -7.90 6.47
CA CYS A 27 1.25 -8.86 7.38
C CYS A 27 1.32 -10.24 6.72
N PRO A 28 2.40 -11.01 6.95
CA PRO A 28 2.55 -12.35 6.35
C PRO A 28 1.44 -13.32 6.80
N SER A 29 0.92 -13.17 8.02
CA SER A 29 -0.17 -13.99 8.55
C SER A 29 -1.50 -13.78 7.82
N GLU A 30 -1.72 -12.61 7.22
CA GLU A 30 -2.93 -12.30 6.46
C GLU A 30 -2.95 -13.11 5.16
N VAL A 31 -1.78 -13.21 4.51
CA VAL A 31 -1.55 -13.98 3.29
C VAL A 31 -1.70 -15.47 3.56
N ALA A 32 -1.13 -15.96 4.66
CA ALA A 32 -1.27 -17.36 5.06
C ALA A 32 -2.74 -17.76 5.29
N ARG A 33 -3.55 -16.86 5.87
CA ARG A 33 -4.99 -17.11 6.04
C ARG A 33 -5.73 -17.16 4.72
N LEU A 34 -5.36 -16.31 3.77
CA LEU A 34 -5.95 -16.29 2.43
C LEU A 34 -5.71 -17.62 1.71
N ILE A 35 -4.46 -18.05 1.58
CA ILE A 35 -4.13 -19.31 0.89
C ILE A 35 -4.65 -20.56 1.62
N THR A 36 -4.80 -20.50 2.94
CA THR A 36 -5.47 -21.56 3.72
C THR A 36 -6.96 -21.60 3.40
N ALA A 37 -7.61 -20.45 3.29
CA ALA A 37 -9.03 -20.36 2.92
C ALA A 37 -9.30 -20.84 1.48
N GLU A 38 -8.33 -20.67 0.58
CA GLU A 38 -8.38 -21.16 -0.80
C GLU A 38 -8.02 -22.65 -0.94
N GLY A 39 -7.63 -23.31 0.16
CA GLY A 39 -7.39 -24.76 0.20
C GLY A 39 -5.95 -25.20 -0.07
N ALA A 40 -4.99 -24.27 -0.17
CA ALA A 40 -3.57 -24.60 -0.34
C ALA A 40 -2.92 -25.18 0.92
N ALA A 41 -3.52 -24.97 2.10
CA ALA A 41 -3.09 -25.54 3.37
C ALA A 41 -4.28 -25.78 4.31
N THR A 42 -4.16 -26.75 5.22
CA THR A 42 -5.18 -27.03 6.24
C THR A 42 -5.11 -26.03 7.41
N HIS A 43 -3.91 -25.54 7.74
CA HIS A 43 -3.70 -24.53 8.77
C HIS A 43 -2.75 -23.42 8.33
N TRP A 44 -3.10 -22.18 8.67
CA TRP A 44 -2.29 -20.99 8.35
C TRP A 44 -0.87 -21.02 8.92
N ARG A 45 -0.65 -21.75 10.02
CA ARG A 45 0.70 -21.93 10.60
C ARG A 45 1.60 -22.79 9.70
N GLU A 46 1.03 -23.82 9.08
CA GLU A 46 1.75 -24.70 8.16
C GLU A 46 2.00 -24.03 6.82
N ALA A 47 1.19 -23.02 6.47
CA ALA A 47 1.35 -22.20 5.29
C ALA A 47 2.46 -21.13 5.43
N MET A 48 2.92 -20.84 6.66
CA MET A 48 3.94 -19.80 6.91
C MET A 48 5.27 -19.99 6.17
N PRO A 49 5.86 -21.20 6.10
CA PRO A 49 7.08 -21.43 5.31
C PRO A 49 6.88 -21.15 3.82
N LEU A 50 5.70 -21.45 3.27
CA LEU A 50 5.37 -21.18 1.87
C LEU A 50 5.28 -19.67 1.62
N VAL A 51 4.61 -18.94 2.53
CA VAL A 51 4.54 -17.48 2.48
C VAL A 51 5.93 -16.86 2.58
N HIS A 52 6.80 -17.36 3.47
CA HIS A 52 8.17 -16.87 3.56
C HIS A 52 8.93 -17.09 2.24
N ALA A 53 8.88 -18.30 1.67
CA ALA A 53 9.53 -18.59 0.40
C ALA A 53 9.01 -17.69 -0.74
N ALA A 54 7.70 -17.45 -0.80
CA ALA A 54 7.11 -16.54 -1.79
C ALA A 54 7.59 -15.09 -1.61
N VAL A 55 7.65 -14.62 -0.36
CA VAL A 55 8.17 -13.28 -0.03
C VAL A 55 9.64 -13.14 -0.40
N ASP A 56 10.47 -14.12 -0.05
CA ASP A 56 11.89 -14.15 -0.41
C ASP A 56 12.09 -14.10 -1.94
N GLY A 57 11.28 -14.85 -2.70
CA GLY A 57 11.29 -14.79 -4.17
C GLY A 57 10.87 -13.42 -4.72
N LEU A 58 9.84 -12.79 -4.15
CA LEU A 58 9.39 -11.47 -4.56
C LEU A 58 10.36 -10.34 -4.21
N ILE A 59 11.13 -10.49 -3.12
CA ILE A 59 12.22 -9.56 -2.76
C ILE A 59 13.35 -9.71 -3.79
N ALA A 60 13.71 -10.95 -4.14
CA ALA A 60 14.74 -11.22 -5.15
C ALA A 60 14.36 -10.64 -6.53
N ASP A 61 13.07 -10.69 -6.88
CA ASP A 61 12.53 -10.08 -8.11
C ASP A 61 12.38 -8.56 -8.04
N GLY A 62 12.54 -7.97 -6.84
CA GLY A 62 12.41 -6.52 -6.63
C GLY A 62 10.98 -5.99 -6.67
N LEU A 63 9.97 -6.87 -6.59
CA LEU A 63 8.55 -6.51 -6.63
C LEU A 63 8.01 -6.02 -5.28
N VAL A 64 8.64 -6.45 -4.18
CA VAL A 64 8.25 -6.07 -2.82
C VAL A 64 9.46 -5.64 -2.00
N ARG A 65 9.22 -4.82 -0.98
CA ARG A 65 10.22 -4.47 0.04
C ARG A 65 9.68 -4.77 1.42
N LEU A 66 10.59 -5.10 2.33
CA LEU A 66 10.26 -5.24 3.74
C LEU A 66 10.51 -3.90 4.45
N SER A 67 9.70 -3.62 5.45
CA SER A 67 9.92 -2.50 6.36
C SER A 67 9.61 -2.89 7.79
N TRP A 68 10.42 -2.39 8.72
CA TRP A 68 10.18 -2.49 10.15
C TRP A 68 10.55 -1.18 10.84
N LYS A 69 9.65 -0.69 11.71
CA LYS A 69 9.82 0.60 12.41
C LYS A 69 10.18 1.77 11.46
N GLY A 70 9.67 1.75 10.22
CA GLY A 70 9.93 2.81 9.23
C GLY A 70 11.30 2.73 8.54
N GLN A 71 12.09 1.68 8.80
CA GLN A 71 13.31 1.38 8.07
C GLN A 71 13.02 0.31 7.03
N ASP A 72 13.59 0.43 5.84
CA ASP A 72 13.58 -0.65 4.86
C ASP A 72 14.53 -1.77 5.32
N MET A 73 14.15 -3.01 5.03
CA MET A 73 14.95 -4.17 5.35
C MET A 73 15.12 -5.02 4.09
N PRO A 74 16.36 -5.33 3.69
CA PRO A 74 16.62 -6.19 2.54
C PRO A 74 16.37 -7.66 2.86
N THR A 75 16.48 -8.05 4.14
CA THR A 75 16.34 -9.43 4.60
C THR A 75 15.34 -9.54 5.73
N ARG A 76 14.57 -10.62 5.71
CA ARG A 76 13.58 -10.95 6.74
C ARG A 76 14.27 -11.29 8.06
N SER A 77 14.13 -10.43 9.06
CA SER A 77 14.61 -10.70 10.42
C SER A 77 13.62 -10.14 11.46
N GLY A 78 13.11 -11.01 12.34
CA GLY A 78 12.12 -10.63 13.35
C GLY A 78 10.76 -10.24 12.76
N PRO A 79 9.95 -9.42 13.46
CA PRO A 79 8.70 -8.90 12.92
C PRO A 79 8.97 -7.90 11.78
N TYR A 80 8.23 -8.05 10.69
CA TYR A 80 8.38 -7.22 9.49
C TYR A 80 7.03 -6.98 8.84
N ARG A 81 6.96 -5.94 8.01
CA ARG A 81 5.83 -5.64 7.15
C ARG A 81 6.24 -5.65 5.70
N ILE A 82 5.34 -6.09 4.84
CA ILE A 82 5.60 -6.19 3.41
C ILE A 82 4.86 -5.04 2.72
N ARG A 83 5.54 -4.37 1.80
CA ARG A 83 4.97 -3.32 0.94
C ARG A 83 5.35 -3.59 -0.50
N VAL A 84 4.54 -3.11 -1.42
CA VAL A 84 4.90 -3.05 -2.84
C VAL A 84 6.20 -2.24 -2.98
N ALA A 85 7.15 -2.77 -3.74
CA ALA A 85 8.25 -1.96 -4.23
C ALA A 85 7.61 -0.99 -5.23
N GLN A 86 7.36 0.25 -4.81
CA GLN A 86 7.04 1.26 -5.81
C GLN A 86 8.22 1.29 -6.77
N MET A 87 7.99 0.94 -8.04
CA MET A 87 8.92 1.29 -9.12
C MET A 87 9.27 2.74 -8.89
N ALA A 88 10.55 2.98 -8.67
CA ALA A 88 11.14 4.23 -8.26
C ALA A 88 10.33 5.49 -8.67
N SER A 89 9.40 5.91 -7.79
CA SER A 89 9.21 7.34 -7.51
C SER A 89 10.51 7.90 -6.90
N ASP A 90 11.38 7.02 -6.38
CA ASP A 90 12.76 7.25 -5.96
C ASP A 90 13.73 7.24 -7.16
N GLY A 91 13.36 7.96 -8.22
CA GLY A 91 14.17 8.13 -9.43
C GLY A 91 13.98 9.50 -10.06
N LEU A 92 13.29 10.40 -9.33
CA LEU A 92 13.06 11.76 -9.76
C LEU A 92 13.00 12.73 -8.56
N GLN A 93 14.14 12.90 -7.88
CA GLN A 93 14.50 14.25 -7.41
C GLN A 93 14.85 15.11 -8.64
N VAL A 94 13.88 15.47 -9.50
CA VAL A 94 13.91 16.83 -10.06
C VAL A 94 13.18 17.70 -9.06
N GLY A 95 13.81 18.83 -8.79
CA GLY A 95 13.33 19.75 -7.79
C GLY A 95 11.88 20.17 -8.00
N SER A 96 11.41 20.75 -6.89
CA SER A 96 10.56 21.93 -6.89
C SER A 96 9.06 21.68 -6.73
N ARG A 97 8.62 22.16 -5.56
CA ARG A 97 7.36 22.87 -5.25
C ARG A 97 6.22 22.01 -4.74
N SER A 98 6.01 22.17 -3.43
CA SER A 98 4.74 22.56 -2.83
C SER A 98 3.65 22.86 -3.85
N ILE A 99 2.70 21.93 -3.99
CA ILE A 99 1.36 22.21 -4.51
C ILE A 99 0.31 21.94 -3.43
N HIS A 100 0.54 22.48 -2.23
CA HIS A 100 -0.59 22.89 -1.39
C HIS A 100 -1.05 24.29 -1.83
N SER A 101 -1.44 24.42 -3.10
CA SER A 101 -2.24 25.55 -3.55
C SER A 101 -3.68 25.28 -3.15
N ARG A 102 -4.04 25.67 -1.93
CA ARG A 102 -5.45 25.94 -1.60
C ARG A 102 -5.89 27.04 -2.56
N PRO A 103 -6.93 26.86 -3.39
CA PRO A 103 -7.51 27.99 -4.10
C PRO A 103 -8.13 28.92 -3.06
N SER A 104 -7.49 30.08 -2.87
CA SER A 104 -8.07 31.24 -2.23
C SER A 104 -9.29 31.64 -3.05
N ARG A 105 -10.49 31.44 -2.49
CA ARG A 105 -11.76 31.83 -3.09
C ARG A 105 -11.90 33.35 -2.96
N ALA A 106 -11.28 34.07 -3.90
CA ALA A 106 -11.53 35.48 -4.12
C ALA A 106 -12.75 35.67 -5.04
N SER A 107 -13.78 36.30 -4.47
CA SER A 107 -14.62 37.35 -5.06
C SER A 107 -15.23 37.21 -6.46
N SER A 108 -16.57 37.19 -6.48
CA SER A 108 -17.44 37.84 -7.48
C SER A 108 -18.75 38.12 -6.71
N GLU A 109 -18.93 39.26 -6.06
CA GLU A 109 -19.42 40.54 -6.62
C GLU A 109 -20.66 40.39 -7.52
N THR A 110 -21.82 40.80 -6.99
CA THR A 110 -22.99 41.38 -7.67
C THR A 110 -23.90 41.82 -6.50
N GLY A 111 -24.07 43.09 -6.11
CA GLY A 111 -24.27 44.26 -6.94
C GLY A 111 -25.76 44.37 -7.28
N GLU A 112 -26.48 45.28 -6.59
CA GLU A 112 -27.87 45.71 -6.85
C GLU A 112 -28.97 44.85 -6.15
N LYS A 113 -29.93 45.39 -5.37
CA LYS A 113 -30.72 46.62 -5.57
C LYS A 113 -31.25 47.24 -4.26
N ARG A 114 -31.27 48.59 -4.24
CA ARG A 114 -32.37 49.52 -3.86
C ARG A 114 -33.40 49.02 -2.82
N SER A 115 -33.80 49.75 -1.77
CA SER A 115 -33.95 51.18 -1.54
C SER A 115 -34.20 51.43 -0.04
N ARG A 116 -33.72 52.57 0.47
CA ARG A 116 -34.19 53.30 1.67
C ARG A 116 -35.53 54.05 1.33
N PRO A 117 -36.32 54.72 2.21
CA PRO A 117 -36.36 54.95 3.68
C PRO A 117 -37.71 54.50 4.32
N GLU A 118 -38.03 54.62 5.62
CA GLU A 118 -38.24 55.82 6.46
C GLU A 118 -38.39 55.43 7.95
N PRO A 119 -38.20 56.38 8.89
CA PRO A 119 -38.29 56.17 10.33
C PRO A 119 -39.68 56.47 10.92
N GLY A 120 -39.99 55.84 12.05
CA GLY A 120 -41.11 56.15 12.93
C GLY A 120 -40.82 55.67 14.34
#